data_AF-A0A974S356-F1
#
_entry.id   AF-A0A974S356-F1
#
_cell.length_a   1.000
_cell.length_b   1.000
_cell.length_c   1.000
_cell.angle_alpha   90.00
_cell.angle_beta   90.00
_cell.angle_gamma   90.00
#
_symmetry.space_group_name_H-M   'P 1'
#
loop_
_entity.id
_entity.type
_entity.pdbx_description
1 polymer ?
#
loop_
_entity_poly.entity_id
_entity_poly.type
_entity_poly.pdbx_seq_one_letter_code
_entity_poly.pdbx_strand_id
1 'polypeptide(L)'
;MSRIASRRYMSTLKKSRVPVYFHLVKETARFTPTQAYRQLNKAAEYAGVEHVGNHTLRKTFGYWFYKATKDIAMLQRILHHSHPSVTLRYIGITEEETNNVLKKFSVFSQKLV
;
A
#
# COMPACT_ATOMS: atom_id res chain seq x y z
N MET A 1 -21.89 -9.86 -5.73
CA MET A 1 -22.01 -8.75 -4.75
C MET A 1 -22.68 -7.57 -5.44
N SER A 2 -23.84 -7.15 -4.91
CA SER A 2 -24.93 -6.50 -5.64
C SER A 2 -24.71 -5.00 -5.91
N ARG A 3 -25.13 -4.54 -7.11
CA ARG A 3 -25.16 -3.15 -7.63
C ARG A 3 -25.89 -2.13 -6.71
N ILE A 4 -26.49 -2.57 -5.62
CA ILE A 4 -27.23 -1.76 -4.65
C ILE A 4 -26.29 -0.94 -3.74
N ALA A 5 -25.11 -1.46 -3.38
CA ALA A 5 -24.17 -0.74 -2.50
C ALA A 5 -23.60 0.52 -3.16
N SER A 6 -23.27 0.46 -4.45
CA SER A 6 -22.72 1.58 -5.21
C SER A 6 -23.75 2.69 -5.45
N ARG A 7 -25.03 2.37 -5.66
CA ARG A 7 -26.09 3.37 -5.80
C ARG A 7 -26.41 4.08 -4.48
N ARG A 8 -26.40 3.35 -3.37
CA ARG A 8 -26.63 3.94 -2.05
C ARG A 8 -25.51 4.90 -1.68
N TYR A 9 -24.25 4.53 -1.91
CA TYR A 9 -23.09 5.41 -1.75
C TYR A 9 -23.18 6.70 -2.59
N MET A 10 -23.55 6.58 -3.88
CA MET A 10 -23.74 7.74 -4.77
C MET A 10 -24.94 8.62 -4.40
N SER A 11 -25.99 8.05 -3.80
CA SER A 11 -27.16 8.81 -3.32
C SER A 11 -26.86 9.62 -2.06
N THR A 12 -25.99 9.11 -1.18
CA THR A 12 -25.55 9.82 0.03
C THR A 12 -24.72 11.06 -0.33
N LEU A 13 -23.89 10.98 -1.37
CA LEU A 13 -23.08 12.10 -1.87
C LEU A 13 -23.91 13.29 -2.39
N LYS A 14 -25.14 13.05 -2.87
CA LYS A 14 -26.01 14.14 -3.36
C LYS A 14 -26.71 14.92 -2.25
N LYS A 15 -26.79 14.41 -1.01
CA LYS A 15 -27.65 14.97 0.04
C LYS A 15 -26.90 15.70 1.17
N SER A 16 -25.59 15.50 1.31
CA SER A 16 -24.78 16.26 2.25
C SER A 16 -24.12 17.45 1.55
N ARG A 17 -24.51 18.68 1.90
CA ARG A 17 -23.71 19.91 1.63
C ARG A 17 -22.43 19.97 2.48
N VAL A 18 -21.89 18.81 2.87
CA VAL A 18 -20.62 18.70 3.56
C VAL A 18 -19.81 17.66 2.77
N PRO A 19 -18.80 18.11 2.03
CA PRO A 19 -18.05 17.24 1.18
C PRO A 19 -17.01 16.49 2.01
N VAL A 20 -17.15 15.18 2.09
CA VAL A 20 -16.13 14.32 2.70
C VAL A 20 -14.96 14.22 1.73
N TYR A 21 -14.00 15.14 1.95
CA TYR A 21 -12.59 15.11 1.56
C TYR A 21 -12.26 14.75 0.10
N PHE A 22 -12.51 15.69 -0.81
CA PHE A 22 -11.67 15.99 -2.00
C PHE A 22 -11.97 17.40 -2.52
N HIS A 23 -12.04 18.41 -1.64
CA HIS A 23 -12.38 19.79 -2.01
C HIS A 23 -11.17 20.69 -2.25
N LEU A 24 -10.18 20.22 -3.03
CA LEU A 24 -9.02 21.05 -3.39
C LEU A 24 -8.68 21.03 -4.88
N VAL A 25 -9.65 20.65 -5.71
CA VAL A 25 -9.50 20.76 -7.16
C VAL A 25 -10.75 21.45 -7.68
N LYS A 26 -10.59 22.62 -8.33
CA LYS A 26 -11.61 23.13 -9.27
C LYS A 26 -12.08 21.95 -10.12
N GLU A 27 -13.39 21.74 -10.23
CA GLU A 27 -14.12 20.51 -10.62
C GLU A 27 -13.68 19.77 -11.90
N THR A 28 -12.58 20.15 -12.56
CA THR A 28 -12.09 19.60 -13.82
C THR A 28 -10.58 19.35 -13.88
N ALA A 29 -9.77 19.72 -12.87
CA ALA A 29 -8.32 19.55 -12.97
C ALA A 29 -7.83 18.17 -12.51
N ARG A 30 -6.99 17.52 -13.31
CA ARG A 30 -6.38 16.24 -12.97
C ARG A 30 -5.51 16.40 -11.72
N PHE A 31 -5.63 15.47 -10.78
CA PHE A 31 -4.76 15.41 -9.63
C PHE A 31 -3.36 15.01 -10.10
N THR A 32 -2.39 15.92 -9.94
CA THR A 32 -1.03 15.63 -10.38
C THR A 32 -0.35 14.67 -9.40
N PRO A 33 0.62 13.86 -9.84
CA PRO A 33 1.42 13.03 -8.93
C PRO A 33 2.07 13.84 -7.80
N THR A 34 2.46 15.09 -8.07
CA THR A 34 3.00 16.01 -7.06
C THR A 34 1.96 16.41 -6.02
N GLN A 35 0.71 16.66 -6.41
CA GLN A 35 -0.37 16.95 -5.46
C GLN A 35 -0.67 15.72 -4.59
N ALA A 36 -0.66 14.53 -5.19
CA ALA A 36 -0.81 13.27 -4.46
C ALA A 36 0.28 13.08 -3.41
N TYR A 37 1.53 13.24 -3.83
CA TYR A 37 2.68 13.16 -2.94
C TYR A 37 2.58 14.15 -1.78
N ARG A 38 2.22 15.41 -2.03
CA ARG A 38 2.08 16.43 -0.97
C ARG A 38 1.02 16.07 0.06
N GLN A 39 -0.14 15.62 -0.40
CA GLN A 39 -1.23 15.23 0.51
C GLN A 39 -0.89 13.96 1.28
N LEU A 40 -0.18 13.02 0.64
CA LEU A 40 0.29 11.81 1.29
C LEU A 40 1.32 12.10 2.40
N ASN A 41 2.27 13.02 2.17
CA ASN A 41 3.24 13.40 3.19
C ASN A 41 2.59 14.13 4.36
N LYS A 42 1.58 14.98 4.13
CA LYS A 42 0.82 15.60 5.23
C LYS A 42 0.11 14.54 6.09
N ALA A 43 -0.48 13.53 5.46
CA ALA A 43 -1.09 12.43 6.18
C ALA A 43 -0.04 11.59 6.94
N ALA A 44 1.14 11.40 6.36
CA ALA A 44 2.25 10.70 6.98
C ALA A 44 2.79 11.45 8.20
N GLU A 45 3.00 12.76 8.09
CA GLU A 45 3.39 13.65 9.20
C GLU A 45 2.40 13.58 10.35
N TYR A 46 1.09 13.68 10.06
CA TYR A 46 0.05 13.53 11.07
C TYR A 46 0.06 12.15 11.76
N ALA A 47 0.41 11.10 11.01
CA ALA A 47 0.52 9.74 11.54
C ALA A 47 1.88 9.45 12.20
N GLY A 48 2.83 10.40 12.22
CA GLY A 48 4.19 10.19 12.72
C GLY A 48 5.01 9.20 11.87
N VAL A 49 4.69 9.06 10.58
CA VAL A 49 5.36 8.13 9.66
C VAL A 49 6.26 8.93 8.71
N GLU A 50 7.53 8.57 8.66
CA GLU A 50 8.49 9.20 7.74
C GLU A 50 8.57 8.48 6.39
N HIS A 51 9.06 9.19 5.36
CA HIS A 51 9.44 8.62 4.06
C HIS A 51 8.32 7.87 3.30
N VAL A 52 7.12 8.47 3.20
CA VAL A 52 6.00 7.90 2.43
C VAL A 52 6.03 8.41 0.98
N GLY A 53 6.37 7.50 0.05
CA GLY A 53 6.30 7.73 -1.38
C GLY A 53 4.99 7.22 -2.00
N ASN A 54 4.79 7.53 -3.29
CA ASN A 54 3.58 7.15 -4.05
C ASN A 54 3.30 5.63 -4.06
N HIS A 55 4.36 4.81 -3.96
CA HIS A 55 4.26 3.35 -3.93
C HIS A 55 4.24 2.74 -2.53
N THR A 56 4.59 3.51 -1.48
CA THR A 56 4.74 2.98 -0.11
C THR A 56 3.46 2.30 0.34
N LEU A 57 2.30 2.94 0.19
CA LEU A 57 1.01 2.36 0.56
C LEU A 57 0.71 1.04 -0.17
N ARG A 58 1.00 0.97 -1.48
CA ARG A 58 0.76 -0.23 -2.29
C ARG A 58 1.67 -1.38 -1.86
N LYS A 59 2.93 -1.08 -1.53
CA LYS A 59 3.88 -2.07 -0.98
C LYS A 59 3.43 -2.55 0.40
N THR A 60 3.07 -1.64 1.30
CA THR A 60 2.60 -1.97 2.65
C THR A 60 1.36 -2.85 2.62
N PHE A 61 0.36 -2.52 1.78
CA PHE A 61 -0.81 -3.37 1.56
C PHE A 61 -0.40 -4.77 1.08
N GLY A 62 0.44 -4.85 0.04
CA GLY A 62 0.85 -6.14 -0.52
C GLY A 62 1.65 -6.99 0.47
N TYR A 63 2.52 -6.37 1.26
CA TYR A 63 3.26 -7.03 2.34
C TYR A 63 2.31 -7.69 3.34
N TRP A 64 1.39 -6.93 3.93
CA TRP A 64 0.46 -7.44 4.93
C TRP A 64 -0.53 -8.45 4.35
N PHE A 65 -1.04 -8.22 3.14
CA PHE A 65 -1.89 -9.18 2.43
C PHE A 65 -1.17 -10.53 2.29
N TYR A 66 0.08 -10.52 1.81
CA TYR A 66 0.84 -11.75 1.64
C TYR A 66 1.19 -12.41 2.97
N LYS A 67 1.55 -11.65 4.01
CA LYS A 67 1.81 -12.22 5.35
C LYS A 67 0.58 -12.91 5.93
N ALA A 68 -0.62 -12.37 5.72
CA ALA A 68 -1.86 -12.93 6.24
C ALA A 68 -2.39 -14.13 5.43
N THR A 69 -2.29 -14.07 4.10
CA THR A 69 -2.95 -15.05 3.22
C THR A 69 -2.00 -16.07 2.60
N LYS A 70 -0.72 -15.69 2.43
CA LYS A 70 0.29 -16.40 1.62
C LYS A 70 -0.14 -16.65 0.16
N ASP A 71 -1.19 -15.99 -0.32
CA ASP A 71 -1.69 -16.14 -1.69
C ASP A 71 -1.02 -15.14 -2.65
N ILE A 72 0.10 -15.56 -3.23
CA ILE A 72 0.85 -14.71 -4.17
C ILE A 72 0.14 -14.53 -5.52
N ALA A 73 -0.66 -15.51 -5.95
CA ALA A 73 -1.33 -15.45 -7.25
C ALA A 73 -2.47 -14.42 -7.22
N MET A 74 -3.25 -14.40 -6.13
CA MET A 74 -4.26 -13.36 -5.92
C MET A 74 -3.59 -11.98 -5.78
N LEU A 75 -2.52 -11.88 -5.00
CA LEU A 75 -1.84 -10.60 -4.83
C LEU A 75 -1.25 -10.07 -6.13
N GLN A 76 -0.65 -10.93 -6.97
CA GLN A 76 -0.16 -10.56 -8.30
C GLN A 76 -1.28 -9.97 -9.16
N ARG A 77 -2.48 -10.60 -9.14
CA ARG A 77 -3.64 -10.11 -9.88
C ARG A 77 -4.13 -8.75 -9.37
N ILE A 78 -4.20 -8.57 -8.05
CA ILE A 78 -4.57 -7.29 -7.42
C ILE A 78 -3.55 -6.21 -7.78
N LEU A 79 -2.26 -6.57 -7.81
CA LEU A 79 -1.18 -5.64 -8.10
C LEU A 79 -0.88 -5.47 -9.60
N HIS A 80 -1.57 -6.22 -10.47
CA HIS A 80 -1.37 -6.22 -11.92
C HIS A 80 0.09 -6.43 -12.35
N HIS A 81 0.82 -7.29 -11.64
CA HIS A 81 2.19 -7.62 -12.01
C HIS A 81 2.24 -8.78 -13.01
N SER A 82 3.27 -8.78 -13.85
CA SER A 82 3.47 -9.81 -14.87
C SER A 82 3.87 -11.18 -14.30
N HIS A 83 4.43 -11.21 -13.08
CA HIS A 83 4.88 -12.45 -12.47
C HIS A 83 4.81 -12.43 -10.93
N PRO A 84 4.69 -13.59 -10.26
CA PRO A 84 4.72 -13.68 -8.81
C PRO A 84 6.04 -13.16 -8.21
N SER A 85 7.17 -13.44 -8.86
CA SER A 85 8.50 -12.98 -8.43
C SER A 85 8.63 -11.46 -8.41
N VAL A 86 8.03 -10.77 -9.39
CA VAL A 86 7.94 -9.30 -9.43
C VAL A 86 7.18 -8.80 -8.21
N THR A 87 6.09 -9.48 -7.85
CA THR A 87 5.28 -9.13 -6.67
C THR A 87 6.05 -9.31 -5.37
N LEU A 88 6.70 -10.46 -5.15
CA LEU A 88 7.48 -10.73 -3.95
C LEU A 88 8.61 -9.72 -3.75
N ARG A 89 9.33 -9.38 -4.83
CA ARG A 89 10.36 -8.33 -4.81
C ARG A 89 9.76 -6.96 -4.52
N TYR A 90 8.65 -6.61 -5.18
CA TYR A 90 7.99 -5.32 -5.01
C TYR A 90 7.59 -5.05 -3.55
N ILE A 91 7.11 -6.08 -2.85
CA ILE A 91 6.67 -5.99 -1.44
C ILE A 91 7.80 -6.26 -0.42
N GLY A 92 9.02 -6.53 -0.86
CA GLY A 92 10.19 -6.70 0.02
C GLY A 92 10.31 -8.06 0.72
N ILE A 93 9.50 -9.06 0.36
CA ILE A 93 9.57 -10.40 1.00
C ILE A 93 10.91 -11.09 0.71
N THR A 94 11.43 -10.96 -0.50
CA THR A 94 12.72 -11.58 -0.88
C THR A 94 13.90 -11.03 -0.08
N GLU A 95 13.86 -9.74 0.27
CA GLU A 95 14.87 -9.08 1.11
C GLU A 95 14.75 -9.57 2.56
N GLU A 96 13.52 -9.66 3.11
CA GLU A 96 13.27 -10.22 4.45
C GLU A 96 13.81 -11.66 4.55
N GLU A 97 13.47 -12.52 3.59
CA GLU A 97 13.91 -13.92 3.55
C GLU A 97 15.43 -14.04 3.46
N THR A 98 16.07 -13.25 2.60
CA THR A 98 17.53 -13.22 2.44
C THR A 98 18.21 -12.78 3.73
N ASN A 99 17.75 -11.70 4.34
CA ASN A 99 18.28 -11.21 5.62
C ASN A 99 18.14 -12.23 6.74
N ASN A 100 17.03 -12.97 6.78
CA ASN A 100 16.80 -14.02 7.76
C ASN A 100 17.76 -15.20 7.56
N VAL A 101 17.99 -15.62 6.31
CA VAL A 101 18.97 -16.66 5.98
C VAL A 101 20.38 -16.22 6.36
N LEU A 102 20.79 -14.99 6.02
CA LEU A 102 22.11 -14.46 6.37
C LEU A 102 22.34 -14.39 7.88
N LYS A 103 21.33 -13.95 8.65
CA LYS A 103 21.39 -13.97 10.13
C LYS A 103 21.58 -15.38 10.68
N LYS A 104 20.85 -16.37 10.14
CA LYS A 104 20.97 -17.78 10.55
C LYS A 104 22.31 -18.39 10.11
N PHE A 105 22.82 -18.00 8.95
CA PHE A 105 24.07 -18.48 8.39
C PHE A 105 25.29 -17.89 9.09
N SER A 106 25.14 -16.86 9.93
CA SER A 106 26.24 -16.25 10.71
C SER A 106 27.01 -17.32 11.50
N VAL A 107 28.13 -17.77 10.92
CA VAL A 107 29.02 -18.81 11.44
C VAL A 107 29.67 -18.38 12.77
N PHE A 108 29.64 -17.09 13.09
CA PHE A 108 30.34 -16.50 14.23
C PHE A 108 29.45 -16.19 15.45
N SER A 109 28.17 -16.56 15.44
CA SER A 109 27.25 -16.24 16.55
C SER A 109 27.10 -17.34 17.63
N GLN A 110 27.85 -18.44 17.54
CA GLN A 110 27.96 -19.43 18.62
C GLN A 110 29.33 -19.36 19.27
N LYS A 111 29.40 -18.66 20.42
CA LYS A 111 30.36 -18.76 21.55
C LYS A 111 30.68 -17.38 22.09
N LEU A 112 29.76 -16.84 22.88
CA LEU A 112 30.07 -15.98 24.02
C LEU A 112 29.06 -16.32 25.13
N VAL A 113 29.24 -17.52 25.70
CA VAL A 113 28.91 -17.84 27.09
C VAL A 113 30.13 -18.55 27.64
#